data_AF-A0A1D9LC72-F1
#
_entry.id   AF-A0A1D9LC72-F1
#
_cell.length_a   1.000
_cell.length_b   1.000
_cell.length_c   1.000
_cell.angle_alpha   90.00
_cell.angle_beta   90.00
_cell.angle_gamma   90.00
#
_symmetry.space_group_name_H-M   'P 1'
#
loop_
_entity.id
_entity.type
_entity.pdbx_description
1 polymer ?
#
loop_
_entity_poly.entity_id
_entity_poly.type
_entity_poly.pdbx_seq_one_letter_code
_entity_poly.pdbx_strand_id
1 'polypeptide(L)' 'MSYGKYKRAHLDETLPPPPPLTPAQRQRAAQMRDAWREAFGDDQLIRDLLDAGMIHGWRNVMSVTPIEDAPHGDA' A
#
# COMPACT_ATOMS: atom_id res chain seq x y z
N MET A 1 -4.84 17.24 26.67
CA MET A 1 -5.43 16.37 25.64
C MET A 1 -4.49 15.19 25.38
N SER A 2 -4.86 13.96 25.76
CA SER A 2 -4.05 12.78 25.47
C SER A 2 -4.49 12.25 24.11
N TYR A 3 -3.68 12.46 23.07
CA TYR A 3 -3.97 11.93 21.74
C TYR A 3 -4.07 10.40 21.84
N GLY A 4 -5.25 9.89 21.50
CA GLY A 4 -5.59 8.48 21.60
C GLY A 4 -4.53 7.62 20.94
N LYS A 5 -3.94 6.75 21.75
CA LYS A 5 -3.09 5.63 21.36
C LYS A 5 -3.75 4.94 20.15
N TYR A 6 -3.23 5.12 18.95
CA TYR A 6 -3.70 4.35 17.80
C TYR A 6 -3.54 2.88 18.16
N LYS A 7 -4.67 2.18 18.37
CA LYS A 7 -4.68 0.72 18.53
C LYS A 7 -4.08 0.18 17.23
N ARG A 8 -2.90 -0.44 17.31
CA ARG A 8 -2.38 -1.30 16.24
C ARG A 8 -3.55 -2.17 15.81
N ALA A 9 -3.92 -2.14 14.54
CA ALA A 9 -4.88 -3.09 14.00
C ALA A 9 -4.27 -4.46 14.31
N HIS A 10 -4.82 -5.15 15.32
CA HIS A 10 -4.51 -6.54 15.51
C HIS A 10 -4.88 -7.19 14.19
N LEU A 11 -3.91 -7.85 13.55
CA LEU A 11 -4.22 -8.87 12.54
C LEU A 11 -5.24 -9.78 13.21
N ASP A 12 -6.49 -9.63 12.80
CA ASP A 12 -7.58 -10.40 13.37
C ASP A 12 -7.30 -11.85 12.97
N GLU A 13 -6.77 -12.61 13.94
CA GLU A 13 -6.32 -14.01 13.79
C GLU A 13 -7.47 -14.95 13.37
N THR A 14 -8.70 -14.41 13.31
CA THR A 14 -9.92 -15.11 12.90
C THR A 14 -10.25 -14.93 11.42
N LEU A 15 -9.54 -14.07 10.68
CA LEU A 15 -9.75 -13.94 9.24
C LEU A 15 -9.11 -15.13 8.52
N PRO A 16 -9.87 -15.83 7.65
CA PRO A 16 -9.30 -16.92 6.87
C PRO A 16 -8.09 -16.39 6.08
N PRO A 17 -7.02 -17.19 5.94
CA PRO A 17 -5.83 -16.76 5.21
C PRO A 17 -6.26 -16.26 3.83
N PRO A 18 -5.75 -15.11 3.38
CA PRO A 18 -6.18 -14.54 2.12
C PRO A 18 -5.95 -15.58 1.02
N PRO A 19 -6.93 -15.78 0.11
CA PRO A 19 -6.86 -16.85 -0.87
C PRO A 19 -5.55 -16.78 -1.66
N PRO A 20 -5.00 -17.93 -2.07
CA PRO A 20 -3.77 -17.98 -2.83
C PRO A 20 -3.92 -17.12 -4.09
N LEU A 21 -2.94 -16.25 -4.31
CA LEU A 21 -2.96 -15.34 -5.44
C LEU A 21 -3.00 -16.12 -6.76
N THR A 22 -4.00 -15.83 -7.59
CA THR A 22 -4.02 -16.34 -8.96
C THR A 22 -2.78 -15.85 -9.71
N PRO A 23 -2.33 -16.55 -10.77
CA PRO A 23 -1.21 -16.09 -11.58
C PRO A 23 -1.38 -14.64 -12.09
N ALA A 24 -2.60 -14.28 -12.51
CA ALA A 24 -2.92 -12.92 -12.94
C ALA A 24 -2.79 -11.89 -11.81
N GLN A 25 -3.22 -12.22 -10.60
CA GLN A 25 -3.07 -11.33 -9.43
C GLN A 25 -1.60 -11.16 -9.02
N ARG A 26 -0.78 -12.21 -9.12
CA ARG A 26 0.68 -12.10 -8.89
C ARG A 26 1.33 -11.19 -9.92
N GLN A 27 0.96 -11.33 -11.19
CA GLN A 27 1.47 -10.47 -12.26
C GLN A 27 1.07 -9.01 -12.04
N ARG A 28 -0.18 -8.73 -11.67
CA ARG A 28 -0.63 -7.38 -11.33
C ARG A 28 0.11 -6.81 -10.14
N ALA A 29 0.29 -7.59 -9.08
CA ALA A 29 1.04 -7.16 -7.89
C ALA A 29 2.50 -6.80 -8.24
N ALA A 30 3.14 -7.56 -9.13
CA ALA A 30 4.47 -7.23 -9.63
C ALA A 30 4.48 -5.92 -10.43
N GLN A 31 3.51 -5.72 -11.33
CA GLN A 31 3.39 -4.47 -12.10
C GLN A 31 3.21 -3.24 -11.19
N MET A 32 2.39 -3.34 -10.14
CA MET A 32 2.19 -2.24 -9.20
C MET A 32 3.44 -1.93 -8.39
N ARG A 33 4.20 -2.98 -8.00
CA ARG A 33 5.49 -2.81 -7.35
C ARG A 33 6.47 -2.06 -8.25
N ASP A 34 6.54 -2.43 -9.52
CA ASP A 34 7.47 -1.83 -10.47
C ASP A 34 7.07 -0.38 -10.77
N ALA A 35 5.78 -0.11 -11.01
CA ALA A 35 5.25 1.25 -11.21
C ALA A 35 5.49 2.16 -10.00
N TRP A 36 5.33 1.62 -8.79
CA TRP A 36 5.64 2.35 -7.56
C TRP A 36 7.14 2.66 -7.45
N ARG A 37 7.99 1.68 -7.75
CA ARG A 37 9.45 1.88 -7.73
C ARG A 37 9.90 2.92 -8.75
N GLU A 38 9.27 2.96 -9.91
CA GLU A 38 9.55 3.95 -10.94
C GLU A 38 9.11 5.36 -10.51
N ALA A 39 7.93 5.48 -9.88
CA ALA A 39 7.38 6.77 -9.45
C ALA A 39 8.01 7.32 -8.16
N PHE A 40 8.29 6.45 -7.18
CA PHE A 40 8.65 6.84 -5.81
C PHE A 40 9.97 6.22 -5.30
N GLY A 41 10.60 5.30 -6.04
CA GLY A 41 11.83 4.62 -5.61
C GLY A 41 11.60 3.48 -4.60
N ASP A 42 12.53 3.29 -3.66
CA ASP A 42 12.41 2.26 -2.59
C ASP A 42 11.69 2.80 -1.35
N ASP A 43 10.51 3.38 -1.55
CA ASP A 43 9.68 3.92 -0.47
C ASP A 43 9.14 2.78 0.44
N GLN A 44 9.16 3.02 1.76
CA GLN A 44 8.77 2.04 2.80
C GLN A 44 7.26 1.96 3.04
N LEU A 45 6.45 2.87 2.49
CA LEU A 45 5.01 2.97 2.77
C LEU A 45 4.27 1.64 2.62
N ILE A 46 4.52 0.90 1.54
CA ILE A 46 3.82 -0.38 1.30
C ILE A 46 4.23 -1.45 2.33
N ARG A 47 5.47 -1.39 2.85
CA ARG A 47 5.92 -2.25 3.95
C ARG A 47 5.24 -1.85 5.25
N ASP A 48 5.16 -0.56 5.54
CA ASP A 48 4.50 -0.04 6.75
C ASP A 48 3.01 -0.38 6.77
N LEU A 49 2.32 -0.28 5.64
CA LEU A 49 0.90 -0.66 5.51
C LEU A 49 0.68 -2.17 5.64
N LEU A 50 1.64 -2.99 5.19
CA LEU A 50 1.61 -4.44 5.38
C LEU A 50 1.79 -4.80 6.85
N ASP A 51 2.77 -4.18 7.52
CA ASP A 51 3.06 -4.40 8.94
C ASP A 51 1.92 -3.90 9.85
N ALA A 52 1.24 -2.83 9.43
CA ALA A 52 0.03 -2.33 10.08
C ALA A 52 -1.20 -3.21 9.83
N GLY A 53 -1.09 -4.28 9.03
CA GLY A 53 -2.21 -5.17 8.68
C GLY A 53 -3.30 -4.50 7.83
N MET A 54 -3.02 -3.33 7.25
CA MET A 54 -3.99 -2.57 6.44
C MET A 54 -4.12 -3.13 5.02
N ILE A 55 -3.05 -3.76 4.51
CA ILE A 55 -3.02 -4.41 3.20
C ILE A 55 -2.35 -5.77 3.28
N HIS A 56 -2.63 -6.63 2.29
CA HIS A 56 -1.95 -7.92 2.13
C HIS A 56 -0.84 -7.84 1.07
N GLY A 57 -0.19 -6.68 0.99
CA GLY A 57 0.90 -6.33 0.06
C GLY A 57 0.41 -5.73 -1.25
N TRP A 58 1.25 -5.83 -2.29
CA TRP A 58 1.01 -5.24 -3.62
C TRP A 58 -0.27 -5.70 -4.32
N ARG A 59 -0.89 -6.81 -3.89
CA ARG A 59 -2.19 -7.26 -4.43
C ARG A 59 -3.33 -6.28 -4.16
N ASN A 60 -3.22 -5.49 -3.09
CA ASN A 60 -4.22 -4.52 -2.67
C ASN A 60 -4.03 -3.17 -3.38
N VAL A 61 -2.89 -2.95 -4.01
CA VAL A 61 -2.62 -1.72 -4.78
C VAL A 61 -3.36 -1.80 -6.09
N MET A 62 -4.29 -0.87 -6.32
CA MET A 62 -5.11 -0.85 -7.53
C MET A 62 -4.47 -0.07 -8.67
N SER A 63 -3.86 1.07 -8.34
CA SER A 63 -3.18 1.99 -9.27
C SER A 63 -2.10 2.76 -8.52
N VAL A 64 -1.08 3.20 -9.25
CA VAL A 64 -0.02 4.09 -8.77
C VAL A 64 -0.05 5.32 -9.66
N THR A 65 -0.27 6.49 -9.07
CA THR A 65 -0.33 7.76 -9.81
C THR A 65 0.48 8.80 -9.03
N PRO A 66 1.65 9.23 -9.52
CA PRO A 66 2.37 10.33 -8.90
C PRO A 66 1.54 11.60 -9.03
N ILE A 67 1.38 12.31 -7.93
CA ILE A 67 0.78 13.65 -7.94
C ILE A 67 1.94 14.60 -8.22
N GLU A 68 2.01 15.13 -9.43
CA GLU A 68 2.88 16.27 -9.73
C GLU A 68 2.27 17.50 -9.05
N ASP A 69 3.07 18.21 -8.25
CA ASP A 69 2.71 19.54 -7.78
C ASP A 69 2.50 20.41 -9.02
N ALA A 70 1.24 20.65 -9.37
CA ALA A 70 0.93 21.72 -10.30
C ALA A 70 1.56 22.99 -9.71
N PRO A 71 2.37 23.76 -10.47
CA PRO A 71 2.94 24.98 -9.94
C PRO A 71 1.78 25.83 -9.45
N HIS A 72 1.67 25.98 -8.13
CA HIS A 72 0.70 26.87 -7.53
C HIS A 72 1.08 28.26 -8.04
N GLY A 73 0.38 28.70 -9.08
CA GLY A 73 0.55 30.02 -9.64
C GLY A 73 0.03 31.02 -8.63
N ASP A 74 0.90 31.48 -7.74
CA ASP A 74 0.77 32.80 -7.12
C ASP A 74 0.83 33.82 -8.27
N ALA A 75 -0.35 34.29 -8.69
CA ALA A 75 -0.54 35.41 -9.60
C ALA A 75 -1.39 36.47 -8.92
#